data_AF-A0A4R4G4U3-F1
#
_entry.id   AF-A0A4R4G4U3-F1
#
_cell.length_a   1.000
_cell.length_b   1.000
_cell.length_c   1.000
_cell.angle_alpha   90.00
_cell.angle_beta   90.00
_cell.angle_gamma   90.00
#
_symmetry.space_group_name_H-M   'P 1'
#
loop_
_entity.id
_entity.type
_entity.pdbx_description
1 polymer ?
#
loop_
_entity_poly.entity_id
_entity_poly.type
_entity_poly.pdbx_seq_one_letter_code
_entity_poly.pdbx_strand_id
1 'polypeptide(L)' 'DGVGQLITMACEKGRATRPDLKIGICGEQGGDPASVEFCFKNGLTYVSCSPFRVPIARLAAAQSAIRAARK' A
#
# COMPACT_ATOMS: atom_id res chain seq x y z
N ASP A 1 -15.00 6.74 5.04
CA ASP A 1 -14.90 7.98 4.24
C ASP A 1 -13.58 8.69 4.53
N GLY A 2 -12.96 9.32 3.52
CA GLY A 2 -11.71 10.07 3.69
C GLY A 2 -10.67 9.80 2.61
N VAL A 3 -9.40 10.10 2.90
CA VAL A 3 -8.29 9.99 1.94
C VAL A 3 -8.15 8.57 1.37
N GLY A 4 -8.43 7.54 2.18
CA GLY A 4 -8.40 6.14 1.73
C GLY A 4 -9.33 5.87 0.53
N GLN A 5 -10.52 6.46 0.49
CA GLN A 5 -11.44 6.28 -0.64
C GLN A 5 -10.91 6.88 -1.93
N LEU A 6 -10.24 8.04 -1.84
CA LEU A 6 -9.60 8.66 -2.99
C LEU A 6 -8.47 7.78 -3.53
N ILE A 7 -7.69 7.16 -2.63
CA ILE A 7 -6.62 6.22 -3.01
C ILE A 7 -7.21 4.98 -3.70
N THR A 8 -8.26 4.38 -3.14
CA THR A 8 -8.96 3.23 -3.75
C THR A 8 -9.49 3.58 -5.14
N MET A 9 -10.21 4.70 -5.26
CA MET A 9 -10.75 5.17 -6.53
C MET A 9 -9.64 5.40 -7.57
N ALA A 10 -8.52 6.00 -7.18
CA ALA A 10 -7.39 6.24 -8.07
C ALA A 10 -6.76 4.93 -8.57
N CYS A 11 -6.64 3.93 -7.68
CA CYS A 11 -6.10 2.62 -8.05
C CYS A 11 -7.02 1.89 -9.05
N GLU A 12 -8.32 1.88 -8.77
CA GLU A 12 -9.32 1.24 -9.62
C GLU A 12 -9.41 1.92 -10.99
N LYS A 13 -9.61 3.24 -11.03
CA LYS A 13 -9.74 3.99 -12.29
C LYS A 13 -8.46 3.98 -13.10
N GLY A 14 -7.30 4.08 -12.44
CA GLY A 14 -6.00 4.01 -13.11
C GLY A 14 -5.76 2.66 -13.77
N ARG A 15 -6.13 1.56 -13.09
CA ARG A 15 -5.95 0.21 -13.65
C ARG A 15 -7.04 -0.22 -14.63
N ALA A 16 -8.22 0.39 -14.57
CA ALA A 16 -9.25 0.20 -15.59
C ALA A 16 -8.79 0.70 -16.97
N THR A 17 -7.95 1.73 -17.02
CA THR A 17 -7.39 2.26 -18.29
C THR A 17 -6.04 1.64 -18.64
N ARG A 18 -5.21 1.35 -17.63
CA ARG A 18 -3.89 0.72 -17.81
C ARG A 18 -3.69 -0.41 -16.79
N PRO A 19 -3.97 -1.68 -17.16
CA PRO A 19 -3.99 -2.81 -16.23
C PRO A 19 -2.68 -3.04 -15.46
N ASP A 20 -1.53 -2.71 -16.06
CA ASP A 20 -0.20 -2.91 -15.48
C ASP A 20 0.34 -1.68 -14.73
N LEU A 21 -0.49 -0.64 -14.52
CA LEU A 21 -0.10 0.61 -13.89
C LEU A 21 0.51 0.37 -12.51
N LYS A 22 1.78 0.77 -12.36
CA LYS A 22 2.51 0.74 -11.10
C LYS A 22 2.05 1.91 -10.24
N ILE A 23 1.64 1.61 -9.03
CA ILE A 23 1.12 2.61 -8.08
C ILE A 23 1.85 2.39 -6.76
N GLY A 24 2.38 3.45 -6.17
CA GLY A 24 2.99 3.40 -4.86
C GLY A 24 2.59 4.60 -4.01
N ILE A 25 2.98 4.54 -2.74
CA ILE A 25 2.77 5.63 -1.77
C ILE A 25 4.11 6.11 -1.22
N CYS A 26 4.21 7.42 -0.98
CA CYS A 26 5.35 8.04 -0.30
C CYS A 26 4.87 8.86 0.90
N GLY A 27 5.80 9.31 1.74
CA GLY A 27 5.51 10.06 2.96
C GLY A 27 5.52 9.19 4.20
N GLU A 28 5.07 9.76 5.32
CA GLU A 28 5.09 9.12 6.63
C GLU A 28 4.25 7.84 6.67
N GLN A 29 3.15 7.85 5.91
CA GLN A 29 2.21 6.74 5.77
C GLN A 29 2.89 5.51 5.13
N GLY A 30 3.92 5.71 4.31
CA GLY A 30 4.70 4.60 3.73
C GLY A 30 5.48 3.79 4.78
N GLY A 31 5.64 4.31 5.99
CA GLY A 31 6.31 3.64 7.11
C GLY A 31 5.38 3.34 8.30
N ASP A 32 4.09 3.64 8.20
CA ASP A 32 3.08 3.32 9.22
C ASP A 32 2.47 1.93 8.94
N PRO A 33 2.53 0.96 9.86
CA PRO A 33 2.07 -0.40 9.61
C PRO A 33 0.60 -0.52 9.17
N ALA A 34 -0.30 0.26 9.75
CA ALA A 34 -1.72 0.23 9.40
C ALA A 34 -1.96 0.77 7.97
N SER A 35 -1.26 1.85 7.62
CA SER A 35 -1.26 2.42 6.27
C SER A 35 -0.65 1.46 5.24
N VAL A 36 0.44 0.77 5.57
CA VAL A 36 1.06 -0.25 4.69
C VAL A 36 0.09 -1.41 4.43
N GLU A 37 -0.62 -1.89 5.46
CA GLU A 37 -1.66 -2.92 5.31
C GLU A 37 -2.81 -2.44 4.41
N PHE A 38 -3.27 -1.19 4.58
CA PHE A 38 -4.26 -0.59 3.69
C PHE A 38 -3.78 -0.54 2.23
N CYS A 39 -2.52 -0.12 2.01
CA CYS A 39 -1.92 -0.07 0.68
C CYS A 39 -1.83 -1.45 0.03
N PHE A 40 -1.43 -2.47 0.80
CA PHE A 40 -1.40 -3.86 0.34
C PHE A 40 -2.80 -4.33 -0.09
N LYS A 41 -3.84 -4.06 0.72
CA LYS A 41 -5.23 -4.44 0.39
C LYS A 41 -5.77 -3.77 -0.86
N ASN A 42 -5.35 -2.54 -1.15
CA ASN A 42 -5.70 -1.81 -2.39
C ASN A 42 -4.79 -2.20 -3.57
N GLY A 43 -3.89 -3.17 -3.38
CA GLY A 43 -3.01 -3.68 -4.43
C GLY A 43 -1.95 -2.69 -4.88
N LEU A 44 -1.51 -1.75 -4.03
CA LEU A 44 -0.36 -0.90 -4.37
C LEU A 44 0.88 -1.77 -4.58
N THR A 45 1.73 -1.36 -5.52
CA THR A 45 2.92 -2.09 -5.96
C THR A 45 4.10 -1.89 -4.99
N TYR A 46 4.22 -0.71 -4.37
CA TYR A 46 5.31 -0.42 -3.44
C TYR A 46 4.93 0.66 -2.41
N VAL A 47 5.72 0.72 -1.34
CA VAL A 47 5.71 1.81 -0.36
C VAL A 47 7.10 2.44 -0.29
N SER A 48 7.16 3.75 -0.08
CA SER A 48 8.40 4.51 0.06
C SER A 48 8.38 5.30 1.37
N CYS A 49 9.39 5.10 2.21
CA CYS A 49 9.51 5.74 3.52
C CYS A 49 10.95 6.12 3.83
N SER A 50 11.16 6.88 4.90
CA SER A 50 12.51 7.25 5.34
C SER A 50 13.37 6.02 5.66
N PRO A 51 14.71 6.09 5.49
CA PRO A 51 15.59 4.93 5.64
C PRO A 51 15.38 4.14 6.93
N PHE A 52 15.21 4.84 8.05
CA PHE A 52 15.00 4.23 9.37
C PHE A 52 13.65 3.50 9.52
N ARG A 53 12.65 3.82 8.69
CA ARG A 53 11.34 3.13 8.68
C ARG A 53 11.29 1.97 7.68
N VAL A 54 12.31 1.79 6.84
CA VAL A 54 12.35 0.68 5.88
C VAL A 54 12.18 -0.69 6.55
N PRO A 55 12.82 -1.01 7.70
CA PRO A 55 12.59 -2.29 8.37
C PRO A 55 11.13 -2.47 8.84
N ILE A 56 10.50 -1.40 9.34
CA ILE A 56 9.11 -1.40 9.78
C ILE A 56 8.17 -1.66 8.60
N ALA A 57 8.37 -0.93 7.49
CA ALA A 57 7.57 -1.09 6.28
C ALA A 57 7.69 -2.50 5.70
N ARG A 58 8.91 -3.07 5.67
CA ARG A 58 9.14 -4.46 5.23
C ARG A 58 8.41 -5.48 6.10
N LEU A 59 8.49 -5.34 7.42
CA LEU A 59 7.82 -6.23 8.36
C LEU A 59 6.29 -6.12 8.22
N ALA A 60 5.75 -4.91 8.16
CA ALA A 60 4.32 -4.67 7.99
C ALA A 60 3.78 -5.23 6.67
N ALA A 61 4.52 -5.07 5.57
CA ALA A 61 4.16 -5.64 4.27
C ALA A 61 4.15 -7.18 4.31
N ALA A 62 5.16 -7.80 4.93
CA ALA A 62 5.23 -9.25 5.10
C ALA A 62 4.07 -9.77 5.96
N GLN A 63 3.77 -9.12 7.08
CA GLN A 63 2.64 -9.48 7.95
C GLN A 63 1.30 -9.37 7.20
N SER A 64 1.12 -8.32 6.38
CA SER A 64 -0.08 -8.13 5.56
C SER A 64 -0.25 -9.24 4.54
N ALA A 65 0.83 -9.62 3.84
CA ALA A 65 0.84 -10.73 2.89
C ALA A 65 0.53 -12.08 3.56
N ILE A 66 1.14 -12.37 4.71
CA ILE A 66 0.89 -13.61 5.46
C ILE A 66 -0.56 -13.69 5.95
N ARG A 67 -1.12 -12.59 6.48
CA ARG A 67 -2.52 -12.53 6.91
C ARG A 67 -3.49 -12.75 5.75
N ALA A 68 -3.19 -12.19 4.58
CA ALA A 68 -4.01 -12.38 3.39
C ALA A 68 -3.95 -13.83 2.86
N ALA A 69 -2.78 -14.46 2.90
CA ALA A 69 -2.61 -15.86 2.46
C ALA A 69 -3.24 -16.89 3.41
N ARG A 70 -3.53 -16.51 4.66
CA ARG A 70 -4.19 -17.38 5.65
C ARG A 70 -5.72 -17.35 5.59
N LYS A 71 -6.30 -16.48 4.76
CA LYS A 71 -7.74 -16.42 4.49
C LYS A 71 -8.09 -17.24 3.26
#